data_AF-A0A6J7PA02-F1
#
_entry.id   AF-A0A6J7PA02-F1
#
_cell.length_a   1.000
_cell.length_b   1.000
_cell.length_c   1.000
_cell.angle_alpha   90.00
_cell.angle_beta   90.00
_cell.angle_gamma   90.00
#
_symmetry.space_group_name_H-M   'P 1'
#
loop_
_entity.id
_entity.type
_entity.pdbx_description
1 polymer ?
#
loop_
_entity_poly.entity_id
_entity_poly.type
_entity_poly.pdbx_seq_one_letter_code
_entity_poly.pdbx_strand_id
1 'polypeptide(L)' 'MRVWIDQDLCTGDGLCVDHCPEVFVQLEDGIAYVATNGAPMNDPGGSGSLAEVEGKNISAVVLAADVCPGECIFIEL' A
#
# COMPACT_ATOMS: atom_id res chain seq x y z
N MET A 1 -10.23 3.76 -8.11
CA MET A 1 -8.79 3.46 -8.16
C MET A 1 -8.51 2.53 -7.01
N ARG A 2 -7.93 1.38 -7.31
CA ARG A 2 -7.55 0.41 -6.31
C ARG A 2 -6.04 0.30 -6.24
N VAL A 3 -5.54 -0.13 -5.10
CA VAL A 3 -4.11 -0.30 -4.88
C VAL A 3 -3.85 -1.60 -4.13
N TRP A 4 -2.72 -2.22 -4.42
CA TRP A 4 -2.18 -3.36 -3.70
C TRP A 4 -0.66 -3.26 -3.60
N ILE A 5 -0.06 -4.01 -2.68
CA ILE A 5 1.39 -4.08 -2.50
C ILE A 5 1.88 -5.47 -2.85
N ASP A 6 2.94 -5.57 -3.64
CA ASP A 6 3.70 -6.80 -3.83
C ASP A 6 4.67 -7.01 -2.66
N GLN A 7 4.41 -8.03 -1.84
CA GLN A 7 5.24 -8.34 -0.67
C GLN A 7 6.65 -8.85 -1.05
N ASP A 8 6.83 -9.45 -2.23
CA ASP A 8 8.13 -9.96 -2.69
C ASP A 8 9.07 -8.82 -3.10
N LEU A 9 8.52 -7.68 -3.51
CA LEU A 9 9.27 -6.48 -3.89
C LEU A 9 9.43 -5.48 -2.74
N CYS A 10 8.64 -5.62 -1.67
CA CYS A 10 8.67 -4.69 -0.56
C CYS A 10 10.00 -4.76 0.20
N THR A 11 10.68 -3.62 0.32
CA THR A 11 11.95 -3.49 1.05
C THR A 11 11.78 -3.08 2.51
N GLY A 12 10.55 -2.80 2.95
CA GLY A 12 10.25 -2.38 4.32
C GLY A 12 10.62 -0.94 4.67
N ASP A 13 10.81 -0.06 3.68
CA ASP A 13 11.30 1.32 3.87
C ASP A 13 10.30 2.26 4.57
N GLY A 14 9.01 1.93 4.55
CA GLY A 14 7.97 2.67 5.29
C GLY A 14 7.42 3.93 4.63
N LEU A 15 7.99 4.41 3.53
CA LEU A 15 7.53 5.65 2.85
C LEU A 15 6.05 5.64 2.44
N CYS A 16 5.51 4.46 2.11
CA CYS A 16 4.08 4.35 1.81
C CYS A 16 3.21 4.76 3.00
N VAL A 17 3.58 4.34 4.21
CA VAL A 17 2.89 4.69 5.46
C VAL A 17 3.07 6.17 5.78
N ASP A 18 4.26 6.73 5.55
CA ASP A 18 4.52 8.16 5.75
C ASP A 18 3.69 9.05 4.83
N HIS A 19 3.47 8.62 3.58
CA HIS A 19 2.73 9.38 2.58
C HIS A 19 1.21 9.18 2.66
N CYS A 20 0.71 8.00 3.00
CA CYS A 20 -0.72 7.73 3.09
C CYS A 20 -1.06 6.64 4.13
N PRO A 21 -1.03 6.97 5.43
CA PRO A 21 -1.31 6.01 6.50
C PRO A 21 -2.78 5.52 6.52
N GLU A 22 -3.68 6.19 5.81
CA GLU A 22 -5.07 5.75 5.63
C GLU A 22 -5.19 4.53 4.72
N VAL A 23 -4.23 4.32 3.83
CA VAL A 23 -4.26 3.27 2.80
C VAL A 23 -3.16 2.23 3.01
N PHE A 24 -2.07 2.57 3.68
CA PHE A 24 -0.94 1.67 3.88
C PHE A 24 -0.64 1.45 5.36
N VAL A 25 -0.19 0.24 5.67
CA VAL A 25 0.27 -0.16 7.00
C VAL A 25 1.45 -1.10 6.86
N GLN A 26 2.45 -0.96 7.74
CA GLN A 26 3.55 -1.91 7.86
C GLN A 26 3.33 -2.76 9.10
N LEU A 27 3.39 -4.08 8.94
CA LEU A 27 3.18 -5.02 10.04
C LEU A 27 4.51 -5.41 10.69
N GLU A 28 4.44 -6.24 11.74
CA GLU A 28 5.61 -6.67 12.53
C GLU A 28 6.59 -7.55 11.73
N ASP A 29 6.17 -8.07 10.57
CA ASP A 29 7.02 -8.78 9.62
C ASP A 29 7.96 -7.86 8.84
N GLY A 30 7.81 -6.54 9.00
CA GLY A 30 8.66 -5.53 8.40
C GLY A 30 8.30 -5.17 6.97
N ILE A 31 7.17 -5.67 6.43
CA ILE A 31 6.69 -5.32 5.08
C ILE A 31 5.32 -4.65 5.12
N ALA A 32 5.02 -3.94 4.04
CA ALA A 32 3.82 -3.13 3.92
C ALA A 32 2.67 -3.89 3.25
N TYR A 33 1.47 -3.51 3.67
CA TYR A 33 0.19 -3.99 3.17
C TYR A 33 -0.72 -2.80 2.93
N VAL A 34 -1.75 -2.99 2.12
CA VAL A 34 -2.85 -2.03 2.06
C VAL A 34 -3.80 -2.24 3.23
N ALA A 35 -4.48 -1.18 3.64
CA ALA A 35 -5.45 -1.20 4.72
C ALA A 35 -6.82 -0.74 4.22
N THR A 36 -7.88 -1.35 4.74
CA THR A 36 -9.26 -0.92 4.53
C THR A 36 -9.97 -0.84 5.89
N ASN A 37 -10.61 0.29 6.17
CA ASN A 37 -11.27 0.55 7.46
C ASN A 37 -10.35 0.34 8.68
N GLY A 38 -9.07 0.70 8.54
CA GLY A 38 -8.06 0.55 9.58
C GLY A 38 -7.60 -0.90 9.82
N ALA A 39 -8.06 -1.87 9.02
CA ALA A 39 -7.61 -3.25 9.08
C ALA A 39 -6.62 -3.54 7.93
N PRO A 40 -5.48 -4.20 8.20
CA PRO A 40 -4.58 -4.65 7.15
C PRO A 40 -5.26 -5.69 6.26
N MET A 41 -4.97 -5.65 4.97
CA MET A 41 -5.37 -6.67 4.01
C MET A 41 -4.19 -7.59 3.71
N ASN A 42 -3.79 -8.38 4.72
CA ASN A 42 -2.64 -9.28 4.69
C ASN A 42 -3.01 -10.76 4.48
N ASP A 43 -4.29 -11.06 4.29
CA ASP A 43 -4.79 -12.39 3.92
C ASP A 43 -5.81 -12.24 2.78
N PRO A 44 -5.45 -12.57 1.53
CA PRO A 44 -4.20 -13.25 1.11
C PRO A 44 -2.98 -12.34 0.95
N GLY A 45 -3.12 -11.01 1.02
CA GLY A 45 -2.07 -10.08 0.60
C GLY A 45 -1.95 -9.97 -0.93
N GLY A 46 -0.90 -9.29 -1.39
CA GLY A 46 -0.56 -9.17 -2.80
C GLY A 46 -1.71 -8.66 -3.67
N SER A 47 -1.73 -9.11 -4.92
CA SER A 47 -2.82 -8.82 -5.87
C SER A 47 -4.16 -9.46 -5.48
N GLY A 48 -4.22 -10.27 -4.43
CA GLY A 48 -5.47 -10.79 -3.87
C GLY A 48 -6.12 -9.83 -2.86
N SER A 49 -5.41 -8.78 -2.45
CA SER A 49 -5.82 -7.82 -1.43
C SER A 49 -5.77 -6.39 -1.98
N LEU A 50 -6.81 -5.99 -2.71
CA LEU A 50 -6.93 -4.65 -3.28
C LEU A 50 -7.76 -3.74 -2.38
N ALA A 51 -7.18 -2.61 -1.97
CA ALA A 51 -7.89 -1.57 -1.24
C ALA A 51 -8.48 -0.52 -2.20
N GLU A 52 -9.73 -0.12 -1.95
CA GLU A 52 -10.34 1.05 -2.60
C GLU A 52 -9.74 2.33 -2.03
N VAL A 53 -9.33 3.25 -2.92
CA VAL A 53 -8.73 4.52 -2.54
C VAL A 53 -9.78 5.62 -2.58
N GLU A 54 -10.03 6.26 -1.42
CA GLU A 54 -10.89 7.45 -1.36
C GLU A 54 -10.33 8.58 -2.23
N GLY A 55 -11.21 9.36 -2.86
CA GLY A 55 -10.80 10.43 -3.78
C GLY A 55 -9.79 11.43 -3.20
N LYS A 56 -9.88 11.73 -1.90
CA LYS A 56 -8.95 12.61 -1.17
C LYS A 56 -7.53 12.04 -1.04
N ASN A 57 -7.38 10.72 -1.12
CA ASN A 57 -6.11 10.01 -0.92
C ASN A 57 -5.42 9.66 -2.24
N ILE A 58 -6.06 9.89 -3.40
CA ILE A 58 -5.52 9.50 -4.71
C ILE A 58 -4.12 10.08 -4.95
N SER A 59 -3.92 11.38 -4.74
CA SER A 59 -2.62 12.02 -4.95
C SER A 59 -1.54 11.48 -4.00
N ALA A 60 -1.91 11.17 -2.76
CA ALA A 60 -0.99 10.62 -1.77
C ALA A 60 -0.56 9.18 -2.13
N VAL A 61 -1.50 8.35 -2.59
CA VAL A 61 -1.22 6.98 -3.07
C VAL A 61 -0.34 7.00 -4.33
N VAL A 62 -0.60 7.91 -5.27
CA VAL A 62 0.23 8.05 -6.48
C VAL A 62 1.66 8.48 -6.10
N LEU A 63 1.80 9.45 -5.19
CA LEU A 63 3.12 9.86 -4.70
C LEU A 63 3.83 8.71 -3.99
N ALA A 64 3.14 7.98 -3.13
CA ALA A 64 3.70 6.81 -2.44
C ALA A 64 4.23 5.77 -3.42
N ALA A 65 3.51 5.51 -4.52
CA ALA A 65 3.96 4.60 -5.57
C ALA A 65 5.20 5.13 -6.30
N ASP A 66 5.23 6.41 -6.66
CA ASP A 66 6.34 7.04 -7.40
C ASP A 66 7.67 7.07 -6.61
N VAL A 67 7.59 7.19 -5.29
CA VAL A 67 8.78 7.29 -4.41
C VAL A 67 9.14 5.98 -3.72
N CYS A 68 8.40 4.90 -3.95
CA CYS A 68 8.64 3.60 -3.32
C CYS A 68 9.96 2.99 -3.82
N PRO A 69 10.97 2.76 -2.96
CA PRO A 69 12.27 2.23 -3.41
C PRO A 69 12.20 0.80 -3.95
N GLY A 70 11.24 0.02 -3.46
CA GLY A 70 10.99 -1.35 -3.93
C GLY A 70 10.10 -1.41 -5.17
N GLU A 71 9.55 -0.28 -5.65
CA GLU A 71 8.57 -0.23 -6.75
C GLU A 71 7.42 -1.24 -6.55
N CYS A 72 7.02 -1.45 -5.29
CA CYS A 72 6.14 -2.55 -4.90
C CYS A 72 4.65 -2.19 -4.83
N ILE A 73 4.27 -0.97 -5.20
CA ILE A 73 2.89 -0.45 -5.09
C ILE A 73 2.24 -0.44 -6.47
N PHE A 74 1.18 -1.19 -6.64
CA PHE A 74 0.49 -1.35 -7.93
C PHE A 74 -0.89 -0.71 -7.89
N ILE A 75 -1.19 0.11 -8.90
CA ILE A 75 -2.43 0.86 -9.02
C ILE A 75 -3.28 0.29 -10.15
N GLU A 76 -4.56 0.05 -9.87
CA GLU A 76 -5.57 -0.34 -10.87
C GLU A 76 -6.63 0.77 -11.04
N LEU A 77 -6.99 1.04 -12.29
CA LEU A 77 -7.98 2.04 -12.68
C LEU A 77 -9.37 1.44 -12.91
#